data_AF-A0A078LV57-F1
#
_entry.id   AF-A0A078LV57-F1
#
_cell.length_a   1.000
_cell.length_b   1.000
_cell.length_c   1.000
_cell.angle_alpha   90.00
_cell.angle_beta   90.00
_cell.angle_gamma   90.00
#
_symmetry.space_group_name_H-M   'P 1'
#
loop_
_entity.id
_entity.type
_entity.pdbx_description
1 polymer ?
#
loop_
_entity_poly.entity_id
_entity_poly.type
_entity_poly.pdbx_seq_one_letter_code
_entity_poly.pdbx_strand_id
1 'polypeptide(L)'
;MNNRKVISLDQNGEHYYRQGIKKRQQNLKKEALALLKKAYDKNPGNMDYLSEYVYVMAENGFGNEAEHLIIETFVKDNYDPEYFYILSQINIIKHDANKAFLYGVQYSNYDPESNYDDTLEEMFDVEIEDENELEKEAERFIGQQIFQHLFMNAKVSEALEYLDSLPMNIQEEPEFRNLKAMAYLFLNKFEDAQVLLEQLLEDDQTDMHALSHMTLLHYHTEQFDKYEAYLKKLEVVEPLDDDARFKVGLVLNFLQKYEHSYKLLFPLYKKQKIVNFQLLHALSFSSYHLGKHEESKIYWTRMQNFHPVDEKFSPWKKDEAAAEILKLESMYLHDEDQHKRLLALYLISKIEPREAIIGLSIWDHIETLDDYEKLYVTFLFQGLKLVRLGRMHIGLELLYEQSFRDEETLLMWINVFHDLYEKHKEFEDVESHTAAALYLYPSGRRLTKKGLAELFNTTVYRLNKAIDRIKQI
;
A
#
# COMPACT_ATOMS: atom_id res chain seq x y z
N MET A 1 12.94 32.31 -56.64
CA MET A 1 13.28 31.45 -55.48
C MET A 1 13.17 32.29 -54.21
N ASN A 2 12.04 32.25 -53.52
CA ASN A 2 11.86 32.95 -52.24
C ASN A 2 12.26 32.00 -51.10
N ASN A 3 13.45 32.21 -50.54
CA ASN A 3 13.91 31.54 -49.33
C ASN A 3 13.09 32.08 -48.14
N ARG A 4 12.01 31.40 -47.77
CA ARG A 4 11.39 31.55 -46.45
C ARG A 4 12.33 30.93 -45.43
N LYS A 5 13.13 31.77 -44.74
CA LYS A 5 13.76 31.39 -43.48
C LYS A 5 12.64 31.07 -42.49
N VAL A 6 12.40 29.77 -42.26
CA VAL A 6 11.62 29.30 -41.13
C VAL A 6 12.49 29.53 -39.89
N ILE A 7 12.23 30.62 -39.16
CA ILE A 7 12.82 30.82 -37.84
C ILE A 7 12.01 29.95 -36.88
N SER A 8 12.60 28.87 -36.40
CA SER A 8 12.05 28.11 -35.29
C SER A 8 12.11 29.00 -34.05
N LEU A 9 10.98 29.59 -33.67
CA LEU A 9 10.81 30.22 -32.36
C LEU A 9 10.80 29.09 -31.33
N ASP A 10 11.98 28.73 -30.84
CA ASP A 10 12.09 27.90 -29.64
C ASP A 10 11.55 28.76 -28.49
N GLN A 11 10.26 28.60 -28.18
CA GLN A 11 9.60 29.36 -27.13
C GLN A 11 10.22 28.92 -25.79
N ASN A 12 11.10 29.77 -25.26
CA ASN A 12 11.77 29.56 -23.97
C ASN A 12 10.75 29.63 -22.80
N GLY A 13 11.10 29.08 -21.64
CA GLY A 13 10.20 29.02 -20.47
C GLY A 13 9.59 30.38 -20.08
N GLU A 14 10.36 31.45 -20.23
CA GLU A 14 9.92 32.84 -19.99
C GLU A 14 8.71 33.26 -20.85
N HIS A 15 8.65 32.81 -22.11
CA HIS A 15 7.51 33.10 -22.98
C HIS A 15 6.22 32.48 -22.45
N TYR A 16 6.29 31.22 -22.00
CA TYR A 16 5.14 30.53 -21.41
C TYR A 16 4.75 31.14 -20.06
N TYR A 17 5.72 31.51 -19.23
CA TYR A 17 5.49 32.16 -17.95
C TYR A 17 4.69 33.46 -18.12
N ARG A 18 5.18 34.39 -18.96
CA ARG A 18 4.50 35.67 -19.21
C ARG A 18 3.07 35.49 -19.73
N GLN A 19 2.84 34.50 -20.59
CA GLN A 19 1.48 34.19 -21.06
C GLN A 19 0.62 33.57 -19.95
N GLY A 20 1.18 32.69 -19.14
CA GLY A 20 0.51 32.08 -17.99
C GLY A 20 0.01 33.12 -16.99
N ILE A 21 0.88 34.06 -16.60
CA ILE A 21 0.53 35.18 -15.72
C ILE A 21 -0.59 36.03 -16.33
N LYS A 22 -0.49 36.36 -17.63
CA LYS A 22 -1.55 37.11 -18.33
C LYS A 22 -2.90 36.37 -18.29
N LYS A 23 -2.90 35.05 -18.43
CA LYS A 23 -4.12 34.22 -18.34
C LYS A 23 -4.66 34.16 -16.91
N ARG A 24 -3.79 34.08 -15.90
CA ARG A 24 -4.16 34.16 -14.48
C ARG A 24 -4.85 35.48 -14.15
N GLN A 25 -4.29 36.62 -14.59
CA GLN A 25 -4.90 37.96 -14.45
C GLN A 25 -6.26 38.09 -15.15
N GLN A 26 -6.51 37.32 -16.22
CA GLN A 26 -7.80 37.26 -16.91
C GLN A 26 -8.80 36.30 -16.24
N ASN A 27 -8.45 35.74 -15.08
CA ASN A 27 -9.19 34.69 -14.37
C ASN A 27 -9.39 33.39 -15.21
N LEU A 28 -8.54 33.16 -16.21
CA LEU A 28 -8.55 31.96 -17.06
C LEU A 28 -7.65 30.88 -16.45
N LYS A 29 -8.02 30.42 -15.24
CA LYS A 29 -7.20 29.54 -14.38
C LYS A 29 -6.71 28.25 -15.06
N LYS A 30 -7.55 27.60 -15.87
CA LYS A 30 -7.16 26.36 -16.58
C LYS A 30 -6.13 26.61 -17.68
N GLU A 31 -6.25 27.72 -18.40
CA GLU A 31 -5.28 28.10 -19.44
C GLU A 31 -3.96 28.55 -18.81
N ALA A 32 -4.03 29.31 -17.72
CA ALA A 32 -2.88 29.71 -16.92
C ALA A 32 -2.11 28.47 -16.44
N LEU A 33 -2.82 27.47 -15.89
CA LEU A 33 -2.23 26.22 -15.42
C LEU A 33 -1.42 25.52 -16.51
N ALA A 34 -2.01 25.36 -17.70
CA ALA A 34 -1.35 24.69 -18.82
C ALA A 34 -0.10 25.43 -19.33
N LEU A 35 -0.09 26.77 -19.24
CA LEU A 35 1.04 27.59 -19.66
C LEU A 35 2.14 27.63 -18.60
N LEU A 36 1.79 27.80 -17.32
CA LEU A 36 2.74 27.81 -16.22
C LEU A 36 3.41 26.45 -16.03
N LYS A 37 2.67 25.34 -16.23
CA LYS A 37 3.27 24.01 -16.31
C LYS A 37 4.36 23.94 -17.39
N LYS A 38 4.09 24.46 -18.59
CA LYS A 38 5.10 24.48 -19.67
C LYS A 38 6.30 25.36 -19.33
N ALA A 39 6.09 26.46 -18.61
CA ALA A 39 7.18 27.30 -18.15
C ALA A 39 8.09 26.53 -17.18
N TYR A 40 7.49 25.89 -16.17
CA TYR A 40 8.18 25.05 -15.20
C TYR A 40 8.88 23.86 -15.86
N ASP A 41 8.20 23.09 -16.73
CA ASP A 41 8.79 21.94 -17.45
C ASP A 41 10.03 22.34 -18.28
N LYS A 42 10.10 23.59 -18.73
CA LYS A 42 11.23 24.13 -19.52
C LYS A 42 12.39 24.61 -18.65
N ASN A 43 12.14 25.04 -17.42
CA ASN A 43 13.16 25.46 -16.48
C ASN A 43 12.76 25.09 -15.04
N PRO A 44 12.90 23.81 -14.64
CA PRO A 44 12.41 23.35 -13.34
C PRO A 44 13.12 23.97 -12.14
N GLY A 45 14.33 24.48 -12.30
CA GLY A 45 15.09 25.14 -11.22
C GLY A 45 14.76 26.62 -11.03
N ASN A 46 13.73 27.15 -11.69
CA ASN A 46 13.29 28.52 -11.50
C ASN A 46 12.14 28.60 -10.50
N MET A 47 12.41 29.18 -9.32
CA MET A 47 11.47 29.27 -8.19
C MET A 47 10.21 30.08 -8.52
N ASP A 48 10.31 31.16 -9.31
CA ASP A 48 9.15 31.93 -9.77
C ASP A 48 8.21 31.09 -10.64
N TYR A 49 8.77 30.23 -11.50
CA TYR A 49 7.96 29.38 -12.37
C TYR A 49 7.28 28.28 -11.57
N LEU A 50 7.99 27.70 -10.60
CA LEU A 50 7.45 26.70 -9.70
C LEU A 50 6.32 27.27 -8.83
N SER A 51 6.59 28.36 -8.10
CA SER A 51 5.63 28.99 -7.17
C SER A 51 4.33 29.38 -7.88
N GLU A 52 4.42 30.09 -9.01
CA GLU A 52 3.23 30.47 -9.80
C GLU A 52 2.48 29.27 -10.35
N TYR A 53 3.19 28.22 -10.78
CA TYR A 53 2.56 26.99 -11.23
C TYR A 53 1.75 26.32 -10.11
N VAL A 54 2.32 26.17 -8.91
CA VAL A 54 1.66 25.49 -7.80
C VAL A 54 0.52 26.31 -7.19
N TYR A 55 0.61 27.64 -7.17
CA TYR A 55 -0.51 28.50 -6.77
C TYR A 55 -1.70 28.32 -7.71
N VAL A 56 -1.46 28.31 -9.02
CA VAL A 56 -2.52 28.07 -9.99
C VAL A 56 -3.02 26.62 -9.95
N MET A 57 -2.19 25.63 -9.61
CA MET A 57 -2.67 24.27 -9.32
C MET A 57 -3.68 24.27 -8.17
N ALA A 58 -3.34 24.89 -7.04
CA ALA A 58 -4.22 25.01 -5.89
C ALA A 58 -5.54 25.73 -6.24
N GLU A 59 -5.46 26.85 -6.98
CA GLU A 59 -6.64 27.60 -7.44
C GLU A 59 -7.57 26.79 -8.38
N ASN A 60 -7.05 25.75 -9.04
CA ASN A 60 -7.79 24.82 -9.90
C ASN A 60 -8.25 23.55 -9.16
N GLY A 61 -8.08 23.49 -7.83
CA GLY A 61 -8.50 22.36 -7.00
C GLY A 61 -7.46 21.24 -6.85
N PHE A 62 -6.24 21.42 -7.37
CA PHE A 62 -5.13 20.47 -7.27
C PHE A 62 -4.17 20.84 -6.13
N GLY A 63 -4.71 21.26 -4.99
CA GLY A 63 -3.93 21.80 -3.87
C GLY A 63 -3.05 20.75 -3.18
N ASN A 64 -3.52 19.51 -3.07
CA ASN A 64 -2.74 18.44 -2.45
C ASN A 64 -1.58 17.98 -3.37
N GLU A 65 -1.83 17.96 -4.69
CA GLU A 65 -0.80 17.67 -5.69
C GLU A 65 0.25 18.80 -5.77
N ALA A 66 -0.19 20.04 -5.58
CA ALA A 66 0.69 21.20 -5.46
C ALA A 66 1.61 21.07 -4.23
N GLU A 67 1.06 20.76 -3.06
CA GLU A 67 1.85 20.51 -1.84
C GLU A 67 2.82 19.36 -2.01
N HIS A 68 2.38 18.25 -2.61
CA HIS A 68 3.25 17.13 -2.91
C HIS A 68 4.45 17.54 -3.76
N LEU A 69 4.22 18.31 -4.84
CA LEU A 69 5.31 18.80 -5.68
C LEU A 69 6.28 19.69 -4.90
N ILE A 70 5.78 20.54 -3.99
CA ILE A 70 6.64 21.42 -3.19
C ILE A 70 7.44 20.64 -2.15
N ILE A 71 6.83 19.70 -1.42
CA ILE A 71 7.55 18.86 -0.46
C ILE A 71 8.63 18.02 -1.16
N GLU A 72 8.30 17.46 -2.33
CA GLU A 72 9.27 16.73 -3.16
C GLU A 72 10.46 17.59 -3.62
N THR A 73 10.21 18.87 -3.87
CA THR A 73 11.25 19.81 -4.32
C THR A 73 12.08 20.27 -3.12
N PHE A 74 11.43 20.62 -2.01
CA PHE A 74 12.04 20.94 -0.72
C PHE A 74 13.06 19.89 -0.27
N VAL A 75 12.70 18.59 -0.34
CA VAL A 75 13.63 17.51 0.00
C VAL A 75 14.81 17.44 -0.97
N LYS A 76 14.58 17.60 -2.28
CA LYS A 76 15.65 17.56 -3.30
C LYS A 76 16.60 18.75 -3.21
N ASP A 77 16.12 19.86 -2.69
CA ASP A 77 16.87 21.11 -2.55
C ASP A 77 17.48 21.27 -1.15
N ASN A 78 17.74 20.15 -0.47
CA ASN A 78 18.37 20.08 0.85
C ASN A 78 17.64 20.89 1.93
N TYR A 79 16.31 20.83 1.91
CA TYR A 79 15.44 21.42 2.93
C TYR A 79 15.50 22.96 2.99
N ASP A 80 15.61 23.64 1.85
CA ASP A 80 15.60 25.10 1.79
C ASP A 80 14.32 25.70 2.41
N PRO A 81 14.42 26.55 3.45
CA PRO A 81 13.24 27.13 4.10
C PRO A 81 12.39 28.06 3.22
N GLU A 82 12.90 28.52 2.06
CA GLU A 82 12.12 29.35 1.11
C GLU A 82 10.83 28.64 0.65
N TYR A 83 10.82 27.29 0.60
CA TYR A 83 9.63 26.52 0.25
C TYR A 83 8.49 26.66 1.29
N PHE A 84 8.78 27.02 2.54
CA PHE A 84 7.73 27.23 3.55
C PHE A 84 6.82 28.42 3.22
N TYR A 85 7.35 29.47 2.59
CA TYR A 85 6.52 30.55 2.07
C TYR A 85 5.53 30.03 1.02
N ILE A 86 6.00 29.22 0.07
CA ILE A 86 5.14 28.63 -0.97
C ILE A 86 4.07 27.72 -0.34
N LEU A 87 4.44 26.89 0.64
CA LEU A 87 3.50 26.03 1.36
C LEU A 87 2.45 26.83 2.14
N SER A 88 2.85 27.94 2.77
CA SER A 88 1.92 28.88 3.41
C SER A 88 0.89 29.40 2.39
N GLN A 89 1.36 29.94 1.26
CA GLN A 89 0.50 30.49 0.21
C GLN A 89 -0.46 29.45 -0.40
N ILE A 90 0.01 28.22 -0.64
CA ILE A 90 -0.87 27.13 -1.10
C ILE A 90 -1.98 26.86 -0.08
N ASN A 91 -1.66 26.84 1.21
CA ASN A 91 -2.64 26.56 2.26
C ASN A 91 -3.63 27.71 2.48
N ILE A 92 -3.22 28.96 2.25
CA ILE A 92 -4.14 30.11 2.17
C ILE A 92 -5.17 29.87 1.05
N ILE A 93 -4.71 29.47 -0.15
CA ILE A 93 -5.59 29.18 -1.30
C ILE A 93 -6.53 28.00 -1.01
N LYS A 94 -6.05 26.99 -0.28
CA LYS A 94 -6.85 25.83 0.16
C LYS A 94 -7.80 26.14 1.33
N HIS A 95 -7.68 27.32 1.94
CA HIS A 95 -8.39 27.70 3.17
C HIS A 95 -8.07 26.81 4.38
N ASP A 96 -6.83 26.31 4.47
CA ASP A 96 -6.30 25.61 5.65
C ASP A 96 -5.48 26.60 6.48
N ALA A 97 -6.17 27.35 7.35
CA ALA A 97 -5.58 28.45 8.10
C ALA A 97 -4.45 28.00 9.02
N ASN A 98 -4.58 26.85 9.68
CA ASN A 98 -3.57 26.35 10.60
C ASN A 98 -2.27 25.99 9.87
N LYS A 99 -2.37 25.25 8.75
CA LYS A 99 -1.18 24.95 7.93
C LYS A 99 -0.55 26.21 7.37
N ALA A 100 -1.37 27.11 6.82
CA ALA A 100 -0.90 28.35 6.26
C ALA A 100 -0.10 29.16 7.28
N PHE A 101 -0.67 29.36 8.47
CA PHE A 101 -0.05 30.10 9.55
C PHE A 101 1.27 29.46 10.01
N LEU A 102 1.28 28.17 10.33
CA LEU A 102 2.48 27.50 10.87
C LEU A 102 3.62 27.39 9.83
N TYR A 103 3.33 27.14 8.56
CA TYR A 103 4.35 27.24 7.51
C TYR A 103 4.86 28.68 7.36
N GLY A 104 3.98 29.66 7.49
CA GLY A 104 4.34 31.06 7.40
C GLY A 104 5.27 31.49 8.53
N VAL A 105 4.94 31.12 9.78
CA VAL A 105 5.78 31.35 10.96
C VAL A 105 7.18 30.80 10.70
N GLN A 106 7.29 29.57 10.18
CA GLN A 106 8.61 29.00 9.96
C GLN A 106 9.42 29.68 8.85
N TYR A 107 8.74 30.23 7.84
CA TYR A 107 9.42 31.10 6.87
C TYR A 107 9.89 32.41 7.52
N SER A 108 9.04 33.07 8.32
CA SER A 108 9.40 34.32 9.02
C SER A 108 10.60 34.12 9.97
N ASN A 109 10.68 32.98 10.66
CA ASN A 109 11.81 32.66 11.53
C ASN A 109 13.13 32.55 10.76
N TYR A 110 13.06 32.02 9.53
CA TYR A 110 14.21 31.91 8.64
C TYR A 110 14.62 33.25 8.02
N ASP A 111 13.64 34.08 7.65
CA ASP A 111 13.84 35.41 7.06
C ASP A 111 13.11 36.51 7.87
N PRO A 112 13.64 36.91 9.04
CA PRO A 112 12.98 37.90 9.91
C PRO A 112 12.84 39.28 9.27
N GLU A 113 13.71 39.61 8.30
CA GLU A 113 13.67 40.91 7.61
C GLU A 113 12.53 41.00 6.58
N SER A 114 11.85 39.88 6.29
CA SER A 114 10.69 39.85 5.39
C SER A 114 9.48 40.60 5.95
N ASN A 115 9.39 40.78 7.29
CA ASN A 115 8.20 41.26 8.02
C ASN A 115 6.93 40.46 7.66
N TYR A 116 7.10 39.16 7.36
CA TYR A 116 5.98 38.31 6.99
C TYR A 116 5.14 37.88 8.20
N ASP A 117 5.73 37.88 9.39
CA ASP A 117 5.05 37.80 10.69
C ASP A 117 3.91 38.82 10.83
N ASP A 118 4.18 40.12 10.60
CA ASP A 118 3.14 41.17 10.62
C ASP A 118 1.98 40.85 9.66
N THR A 119 2.32 40.30 8.48
CA THR A 119 1.32 39.90 7.47
C THR A 119 0.48 38.72 7.95
N LEU A 120 1.08 37.77 8.65
CA LEU A 120 0.38 36.61 9.20
C LEU A 120 -0.53 37.02 10.36
N GLU A 121 -0.05 37.88 11.26
CA GLU A 121 -0.85 38.42 12.36
C GLU A 121 -2.09 39.15 11.86
N GLU A 122 -1.94 40.05 10.88
CA GLU A 122 -3.07 40.77 10.28
C GLU A 122 -4.01 39.83 9.51
N MET A 123 -3.46 38.88 8.75
CA MET A 123 -4.26 37.98 7.90
C MET A 123 -5.10 36.99 8.72
N PHE A 124 -4.55 36.48 9.83
CA PHE A 124 -5.19 35.47 10.66
C PHE A 124 -5.83 36.04 11.93
N ASP A 125 -5.69 37.35 12.19
CA ASP A 125 -6.23 38.05 13.36
C ASP A 125 -5.82 37.37 14.67
N VAL A 126 -4.52 37.15 14.84
CA VAL A 126 -3.92 36.46 15.98
C VAL A 126 -3.03 37.38 16.79
N GLU A 127 -3.10 37.25 18.12
CA GLU A 127 -2.17 37.90 19.06
C GLU A 127 -1.21 36.83 19.60
N ILE A 128 0.09 37.02 19.41
CA ILE A 128 1.13 36.07 19.83
C ILE A 128 1.56 36.40 21.27
N GLU A 129 1.26 35.51 22.22
CA GLU A 129 1.64 35.69 23.63
C GLU A 129 3.09 35.24 23.93
N ASP A 130 3.55 34.18 23.25
CA ASP A 130 4.90 33.62 23.39
C ASP A 130 5.41 33.19 22.01
N GLU A 131 6.28 34.01 21.42
CA GLU A 131 6.89 33.75 20.11
C GLU A 131 7.67 32.43 20.13
N ASN A 132 8.49 32.16 21.15
CA ASN A 132 9.35 30.97 21.17
C ASN A 132 8.54 29.66 21.20
N GLU A 133 7.45 29.62 21.95
CA GLU A 133 6.57 28.45 21.96
C GLU A 133 5.83 28.28 20.63
N LEU A 134 5.45 29.38 19.98
CA LEU A 134 4.85 29.33 18.64
C LEU A 134 5.84 28.84 17.58
N GLU A 135 7.08 29.33 17.60
CA GLU A 135 8.14 28.86 16.70
C GLU A 135 8.36 27.35 16.88
N LYS A 136 8.45 26.91 18.13
CA LYS A 136 8.61 25.50 18.46
C LYS A 136 7.41 24.65 18.01
N GLU A 137 6.20 25.16 18.16
CA GLU A 137 4.99 24.49 17.67
C GLU A 137 4.97 24.39 16.14
N ALA A 138 5.40 25.44 15.43
CA ALA A 138 5.56 25.41 13.99
C ALA A 138 6.57 24.34 13.55
N GLU A 139 7.74 24.26 14.21
CA GLU A 139 8.74 23.21 13.96
C GLU A 139 8.16 21.80 14.18
N ARG A 140 7.45 21.58 15.29
CA ARG A 140 6.80 20.30 15.59
C ARG A 140 5.81 19.91 14.51
N PHE A 141 4.89 20.82 14.21
CA PHE A 141 3.84 20.59 13.25
C PHE A 141 4.40 20.27 11.86
N ILE A 142 5.34 21.08 11.37
CA ILE A 142 5.96 20.90 10.06
C ILE A 142 6.78 19.60 10.03
N GLY A 143 7.54 19.33 11.10
CA GLY A 143 8.27 18.08 11.30
C GLY A 143 7.39 16.86 11.08
N GLN A 144 6.24 16.81 11.75
CA GLN A 144 5.26 15.73 11.61
C GLN A 144 4.63 15.68 10.21
N GLN A 145 4.24 16.83 9.63
CA GLN A 145 3.60 16.90 8.32
C GLN A 145 4.51 16.38 7.21
N ILE A 146 5.78 16.80 7.18
CA ILE A 146 6.74 16.37 6.17
C ILE A 146 7.10 14.89 6.38
N PHE A 147 7.31 14.44 7.62
CA PHE A 147 7.50 13.02 7.90
C PHE A 147 6.33 12.18 7.37
N GLN A 148 5.09 12.56 7.73
CA GLN A 148 3.88 11.86 7.30
C GLN A 148 3.78 11.81 5.77
N HIS A 149 4.07 12.94 5.10
CA HIS A 149 4.07 13.02 3.65
C HIS A 149 5.05 12.03 3.01
N LEU A 150 6.31 12.05 3.43
CA LEU A 150 7.35 11.19 2.88
C LEU A 150 7.08 9.71 3.21
N PHE A 151 6.66 9.43 4.43
CA PHE A 151 6.33 8.07 4.87
C PHE A 151 5.17 7.47 4.06
N MET A 152 4.08 8.22 3.86
CA MET A 152 2.91 7.76 3.08
C MET A 152 3.23 7.54 1.60
N ASN A 153 4.25 8.22 1.06
CA ASN A 153 4.74 8.02 -0.31
C ASN A 153 5.84 6.96 -0.41
N ALA A 154 6.02 6.13 0.63
CA ALA A 154 7.04 5.07 0.73
C ALA A 154 8.50 5.57 0.62
N LYS A 155 8.74 6.84 0.94
CA LYS A 155 10.08 7.47 0.94
C LYS A 155 10.68 7.50 2.34
N VAL A 156 10.72 6.33 2.98
CA VAL A 156 11.04 6.23 4.41
C VAL A 156 12.49 6.62 4.73
N SER A 157 13.43 6.38 3.83
CA SER A 157 14.81 6.86 3.99
C SER A 157 14.90 8.39 3.98
N GLU A 158 14.21 9.05 3.04
CA GLU A 158 14.15 10.53 2.97
C GLU A 158 13.45 11.10 4.22
N ALA A 159 12.44 10.39 4.75
CA ALA A 159 11.76 10.78 5.98
C ALA A 159 12.71 10.73 7.20
N LEU A 160 13.57 9.71 7.31
CA LEU A 160 14.59 9.62 8.36
C LEU A 160 15.64 10.72 8.23
N GLU A 161 16.15 10.95 7.03
CA GLU A 161 17.11 12.03 6.76
C GLU A 161 16.54 13.39 7.15
N TYR A 162 15.25 13.61 6.87
CA TYR A 162 14.57 14.82 7.29
C TYR A 162 14.45 14.92 8.82
N LEU A 163 14.02 13.86 9.52
CA LEU A 163 13.99 13.85 10.99
C LEU A 163 15.38 14.15 11.59
N ASP A 164 16.45 13.60 11.01
CA ASP A 164 17.83 13.81 11.45
C ASP A 164 18.33 15.24 11.15
N SER A 165 17.66 15.96 10.24
CA SER A 165 17.96 17.37 9.91
C SER A 165 17.30 18.38 10.85
N LEU A 166 16.28 17.97 11.62
CA LEU A 166 15.56 18.86 12.55
C LEU A 166 16.46 19.34 13.71
N PRO A 167 16.13 20.44 14.39
CA PRO A 167 16.84 20.86 15.59
C PRO A 167 16.90 19.76 16.66
N MET A 168 18.03 19.63 17.38
CA MET A 168 18.25 18.54 18.34
C MET A 168 17.18 18.48 19.44
N ASN A 169 16.74 19.64 19.93
CA ASN A 169 15.67 19.77 20.92
C ASN A 169 14.31 19.24 20.42
N ILE A 170 14.06 19.26 19.10
CA ILE A 170 12.88 18.65 18.49
C ILE A 170 13.11 17.14 18.34
N GLN A 171 14.29 16.71 17.87
CA GLN A 171 14.63 15.29 17.71
C GLN A 171 14.52 14.50 19.03
N GLU A 172 14.84 15.13 20.16
CA GLU A 172 14.79 14.52 21.50
C GLU A 172 13.36 14.42 22.06
N GLU A 173 12.36 15.06 21.45
CA GLU A 173 10.99 14.95 21.92
C GLU A 173 10.44 13.52 21.71
N PRO A 174 9.63 13.00 22.65
CA PRO A 174 9.13 11.62 22.56
C PRO A 174 8.42 11.30 21.25
N GLU A 175 7.63 12.25 20.73
CA GLU A 175 6.91 12.10 19.47
C GLU A 175 7.87 11.88 18.28
N PHE A 176 8.94 12.66 18.19
CA PHE A 176 9.92 12.57 17.10
C PHE A 176 10.79 11.31 17.20
N ARG A 177 11.18 10.93 18.42
CA ARG A 177 11.80 9.61 18.68
C ARG A 177 10.89 8.47 18.24
N ASN A 178 9.58 8.61 18.46
CA ASN A 178 8.59 7.62 18.04
C ASN A 178 8.45 7.53 16.51
N LEU A 179 8.38 8.67 15.79
CA LEU A 179 8.38 8.72 14.33
C LEU A 179 9.66 8.08 13.74
N LYS A 180 10.81 8.36 14.35
CA LYS A 180 12.09 7.76 13.95
C LYS A 180 12.11 6.25 14.16
N ALA A 181 11.60 5.77 15.31
CA ALA A 181 11.44 4.34 15.56
C ALA A 181 10.50 3.66 14.55
N MET A 182 9.38 4.30 14.21
CA MET A 182 8.45 3.82 13.18
C MET A 182 9.13 3.64 11.82
N ALA A 183 9.94 4.61 11.40
CA ALA A 183 10.70 4.53 10.16
C ALA A 183 11.80 3.46 10.19
N TYR A 184 12.48 3.27 11.32
CA TYR A 184 13.42 2.15 11.48
C TYR A 184 12.74 0.79 11.39
N LEU A 185 11.56 0.60 11.99
CA LEU A 185 10.78 -0.62 11.83
C LEU A 185 10.44 -0.90 10.37
N PHE A 186 9.98 0.11 9.63
CA PHE A 186 9.65 -0.04 8.22
C PHE A 186 10.86 -0.40 7.35
N LEU A 187 12.06 0.07 7.71
CA LEU A 187 13.31 -0.28 7.04
C LEU A 187 13.96 -1.58 7.55
N ASN A 188 13.28 -2.33 8.43
CA ASN A 188 13.80 -3.52 9.10
C ASN A 188 15.10 -3.29 9.91
N LYS A 189 15.32 -2.06 10.40
CA LYS A 189 16.41 -1.70 11.32
C LYS A 189 15.97 -1.92 12.76
N PHE A 190 15.76 -3.18 13.13
CA PHE A 190 15.10 -3.54 14.39
C PHE A 190 15.91 -3.16 15.63
N GLU A 191 17.24 -3.26 15.58
CA GLU A 191 18.10 -2.90 16.71
C GLU A 191 17.99 -1.40 17.03
N ASP A 192 18.05 -0.55 16.00
CA ASP A 192 17.93 0.91 16.16
C ASP A 192 16.53 1.31 16.65
N ALA A 193 15.49 0.67 16.10
CA ALA A 193 14.12 0.86 16.57
C ALA A 193 13.97 0.45 18.05
N GLN A 194 14.54 -0.69 18.45
CA GLN A 194 14.43 -1.19 19.82
C GLN A 194 15.01 -0.19 20.82
N VAL A 195 16.18 0.38 20.55
CA VAL A 195 16.82 1.37 21.44
C VAL A 195 15.91 2.57 21.69
N LEU A 196 15.33 3.16 20.63
CA LEU A 196 14.44 4.31 20.78
C LEU A 196 13.15 3.95 21.52
N LEU A 197 12.58 2.78 21.22
CA LEU A 197 11.33 2.34 21.85
C LEU A 197 11.53 1.97 23.33
N GLU A 198 12.68 1.39 23.70
CA GLU A 198 13.04 1.15 25.09
C GLU A 198 13.17 2.47 25.86
N GLN A 199 13.86 3.47 25.29
CA GLN A 199 13.96 4.81 25.89
C GLN A 199 12.58 5.46 26.08
N LEU A 200 11.70 5.39 25.08
CA LEU A 200 10.33 5.92 25.19
C LEU A 200 9.53 5.25 26.30
N LEU A 201 9.68 3.93 26.46
CA LEU A 201 8.99 3.18 27.50
C LEU A 201 9.63 3.32 28.89
N GLU A 202 10.90 3.71 28.96
CA GLU A 202 11.56 4.14 30.20
C GLU A 202 11.02 5.51 30.65
N ASP A 203 10.82 6.43 29.72
CA ASP A 203 10.24 7.76 29.95
C ASP A 203 8.75 7.65 30.36
N ASP A 204 7.97 6.87 29.62
CA ASP A 204 6.55 6.60 29.88
C ASP A 204 6.18 5.15 29.52
N GLN A 205 6.02 4.31 30.55
CA GLN A 205 5.61 2.90 30.40
C GLN A 205 4.20 2.72 29.81
N THR A 206 3.43 3.80 29.72
CA THR A 206 2.07 3.83 29.17
C THR A 206 2.00 4.47 27.77
N ASP A 207 3.13 4.83 27.16
CA ASP A 207 3.16 5.34 25.79
C ASP A 207 2.62 4.27 24.82
N MET A 208 1.43 4.53 24.32
CA MET A 208 0.70 3.63 23.43
C MET A 208 1.36 3.47 22.06
N HIS A 209 2.00 4.52 21.54
CA HIS A 209 2.72 4.45 20.28
C HIS A 209 3.96 3.59 20.44
N ALA A 210 4.72 3.79 21.52
CA ALA A 210 5.90 2.98 21.81
C ALA A 210 5.54 1.51 22.07
N LEU A 211 4.48 1.24 22.85
CA LEU A 211 3.96 -0.11 23.06
C LEU A 211 3.51 -0.78 21.75
N SER A 212 2.84 -0.03 20.86
CA SER A 212 2.40 -0.52 19.55
C SER A 212 3.58 -0.87 18.65
N HIS A 213 4.55 0.03 18.53
CA HIS A 213 5.75 -0.19 17.73
C HIS A 213 6.62 -1.31 18.30
N MET A 214 6.74 -1.45 19.63
CA MET A 214 7.46 -2.56 20.26
C MET A 214 6.74 -3.90 20.05
N THR A 215 5.41 -3.90 20.03
CA THR A 215 4.63 -5.10 19.67
C THR A 215 4.93 -5.53 18.23
N LEU A 216 4.94 -4.59 17.28
CA LEU A 216 5.32 -4.88 15.88
C LEU A 216 6.77 -5.37 15.78
N LEU A 217 7.70 -4.76 16.53
CA LEU A 217 9.09 -5.20 16.58
C LEU A 217 9.22 -6.67 17.01
N HIS A 218 8.55 -7.05 18.09
CA HIS A 218 8.58 -8.42 18.58
C HIS A 218 7.92 -9.42 17.63
N TYR A 219 6.87 -8.99 16.92
CA TYR A 219 6.26 -9.81 15.87
C TYR A 219 7.25 -10.06 14.72
N HIS A 220 7.88 -9.00 14.19
CA HIS A 220 8.82 -9.09 13.06
C HIS A 220 10.13 -9.81 13.41
N THR A 221 10.50 -9.84 14.68
CA THR A 221 11.71 -10.54 15.17
C THR A 221 11.40 -11.92 15.75
N GLU A 222 10.19 -12.44 15.54
CA GLU A 222 9.72 -13.77 15.98
C GLU A 222 9.83 -14.00 17.50
N GLN A 223 9.81 -12.91 18.29
CA GLN A 223 9.84 -12.95 19.76
C GLN A 223 8.42 -13.06 20.33
N PHE A 224 7.71 -14.14 20.00
CA PHE A 224 6.27 -14.28 20.27
C PHE A 224 5.87 -14.18 21.75
N ASP A 225 6.72 -14.64 22.68
CA ASP A 225 6.47 -14.48 24.12
C ASP A 225 6.41 -12.99 24.53
N LYS A 226 7.32 -12.17 23.99
CA LYS A 226 7.34 -10.73 24.27
C LYS A 226 6.23 -10.02 23.52
N TYR A 227 5.95 -10.42 22.28
CA TYR A 227 4.81 -9.93 21.51
C TYR A 227 3.51 -10.06 22.33
N GLU A 228 3.20 -11.25 22.86
CA GLU A 228 2.01 -11.47 23.69
C GLU A 228 2.04 -10.66 25.00
N ALA A 229 3.21 -10.49 25.61
CA ALA A 229 3.36 -9.68 26.81
C ALA A 229 3.05 -8.19 26.56
N TYR A 230 3.54 -7.63 25.45
CA TYR A 230 3.30 -6.23 25.07
C TYR A 230 1.87 -5.99 24.62
N LEU A 231 1.29 -6.97 23.92
CA LEU A 231 -0.09 -6.92 23.50
C LEU A 231 -1.04 -6.85 24.70
N LYS A 232 -0.78 -7.61 25.77
CA LYS A 232 -1.50 -7.47 27.04
C LYS A 232 -1.34 -6.10 27.70
N LYS A 233 -0.20 -5.42 27.53
CA LYS A 233 -0.02 -4.04 28.01
C LYS A 233 -0.93 -3.08 27.23
N LEU A 234 -0.96 -3.18 25.90
CA LEU A 234 -1.83 -2.36 25.06
C LEU A 234 -3.32 -2.51 25.40
N GLU A 235 -3.73 -3.70 25.85
CA GLU A 235 -5.12 -3.97 26.24
C GLU A 235 -5.58 -3.26 27.53
N VAL A 236 -4.65 -2.89 28.41
CA VAL A 236 -4.98 -2.29 29.73
C VAL A 236 -4.73 -0.78 29.80
N VAL A 237 -3.95 -0.21 28.89
CA VAL A 237 -3.74 1.23 28.86
C VAL A 237 -4.97 1.90 28.24
N GLU A 238 -5.45 2.98 28.87
CA GLU A 238 -6.59 3.76 28.37
C GLU A 238 -6.08 5.04 27.68
N PRO A 239 -6.39 5.25 26.38
CA PRO A 239 -6.03 6.47 25.68
C PRO A 239 -6.65 7.73 26.32
N LEU A 240 -5.84 8.78 26.45
CA LEU A 240 -6.19 10.03 27.14
C LEU A 240 -7.21 10.89 26.38
N ASP A 241 -7.15 10.87 25.04
CA ASP A 241 -8.04 11.63 24.15
C ASP A 241 -8.65 10.74 23.04
N ASP A 242 -9.54 11.33 22.23
CA ASP A 242 -10.24 10.60 21.18
C ASP A 242 -9.34 10.24 19.98
N ASP A 243 -8.29 11.02 19.68
CA ASP A 243 -7.37 10.77 18.57
C ASP A 243 -6.42 9.61 18.91
N ALA A 244 -5.81 9.64 20.10
CA ALA A 244 -5.06 8.51 20.64
C ALA A 244 -5.95 7.25 20.71
N ARG A 245 -7.21 7.40 21.16
CA ARG A 245 -8.18 6.28 21.19
C ARG A 245 -8.46 5.71 19.81
N PHE A 246 -8.58 6.57 18.81
CA PHE A 246 -8.79 6.17 17.44
C PHE A 246 -7.57 5.41 16.89
N LYS A 247 -6.37 5.98 16.99
CA LYS A 247 -5.12 5.39 16.50
C LYS A 247 -4.83 4.04 17.15
N VAL A 248 -4.92 3.93 18.47
CA VAL A 248 -4.70 2.66 19.19
C VAL A 248 -5.77 1.64 18.82
N GLY A 249 -7.03 2.04 18.73
CA GLY A 249 -8.12 1.16 18.33
C GLY A 249 -7.93 0.56 16.93
N LEU A 250 -7.34 1.31 15.99
CA LEU A 250 -6.96 0.82 14.67
C LEU A 250 -5.79 -0.16 14.73
N VAL A 251 -4.74 0.13 15.51
CA VAL A 251 -3.61 -0.79 15.69
C VAL A 251 -4.08 -2.12 16.28
N LEU A 252 -4.91 -2.09 17.33
CA LEU A 252 -5.47 -3.31 17.92
C LEU A 252 -6.37 -4.07 16.94
N ASN A 253 -7.07 -3.39 16.02
CA ASN A 253 -7.83 -4.04 14.96
C ASN A 253 -6.91 -4.79 13.99
N PHE A 254 -5.84 -4.13 13.56
CA PHE A 254 -4.83 -4.68 12.67
C PHE A 254 -4.13 -5.91 13.29
N LEU A 255 -3.84 -5.85 14.59
CA LEU A 255 -3.30 -6.96 15.40
C LEU A 255 -4.36 -8.00 15.80
N GLN A 256 -5.56 -7.95 15.22
CA GLN A 256 -6.67 -8.89 15.43
C GLN A 256 -7.18 -8.99 16.88
N LYS A 257 -6.89 -8.00 17.74
CA LYS A 257 -7.48 -7.85 19.08
C LYS A 257 -8.82 -7.14 18.98
N TYR A 258 -9.75 -7.80 18.28
CA TYR A 258 -11.05 -7.27 17.90
C TYR A 258 -11.90 -6.79 19.08
N GLU A 259 -11.86 -7.48 20.23
CA GLU A 259 -12.61 -7.08 21.42
C GLU A 259 -12.14 -5.72 21.97
N HIS A 260 -10.84 -5.55 22.19
CA HIS A 260 -10.25 -4.31 22.70
C HIS A 260 -10.37 -3.17 21.67
N SER A 261 -10.11 -3.47 20.39
CA SER A 261 -10.35 -2.54 19.29
C SER A 261 -11.80 -2.02 19.30
N TYR A 262 -12.79 -2.90 19.41
CA TYR A 262 -14.21 -2.51 19.46
C TYR A 262 -14.51 -1.61 20.67
N LYS A 263 -13.98 -1.93 21.85
CA LYS A 263 -14.17 -1.15 23.08
C LYS A 263 -13.64 0.29 22.92
N LEU A 264 -12.51 0.48 22.25
CA LEU A 264 -11.96 1.81 22.00
C LEU A 264 -12.70 2.57 20.89
N LEU A 265 -13.02 1.91 19.78
CA LEU A 265 -13.55 2.55 18.57
C LEU A 265 -15.05 2.83 18.60
N PHE A 266 -15.85 1.93 19.19
CA PHE A 266 -17.31 2.06 19.17
C PHE A 266 -17.83 3.33 19.88
N PRO A 267 -17.27 3.78 21.03
CA PRO A 267 -17.66 5.03 21.65
C PRO A 267 -17.46 6.26 20.75
N LEU A 268 -16.39 6.28 19.93
CA LEU A 268 -16.09 7.36 18.98
C LEU A 268 -17.17 7.46 17.90
N TYR A 269 -17.54 6.30 17.35
CA TYR A 269 -18.64 6.18 16.39
C TYR A 269 -19.99 6.60 16.99
N LYS A 270 -20.33 6.08 18.18
CA LYS A 270 -21.61 6.33 18.85
C LYS A 270 -21.82 7.81 19.16
N LYS A 271 -20.76 8.51 19.57
CA LYS A 271 -20.77 9.96 19.83
C LYS A 271 -20.69 10.81 18.55
N GLN A 272 -20.57 10.19 17.37
CA GLN A 272 -20.34 10.85 16.08
C GLN A 272 -19.13 11.78 16.06
N LYS A 273 -18.13 11.52 16.93
CA LYS A 273 -16.91 12.34 17.00
C LYS A 273 -16.03 12.13 15.78
N ILE A 274 -15.90 10.87 15.37
CA ILE A 274 -15.14 10.45 14.19
C ILE A 274 -16.05 9.49 13.43
N VAL A 275 -16.26 9.74 12.14
CA VAL A 275 -16.92 8.79 11.23
C VAL A 275 -16.20 8.88 9.88
N ASN A 276 -15.22 8.02 9.69
CA ASN A 276 -14.44 7.93 8.47
C ASN A 276 -14.34 6.47 8.00
N PHE A 277 -13.71 6.27 6.85
CA PHE A 277 -13.49 4.95 6.25
C PHE A 277 -12.80 3.97 7.23
N GLN A 278 -11.68 4.39 7.82
CA GLN A 278 -10.85 3.54 8.70
C GLN A 278 -11.62 3.07 9.94
N LEU A 279 -12.37 3.96 10.60
CA LEU A 279 -13.17 3.62 11.77
C LEU A 279 -14.23 2.56 11.43
N LEU A 280 -14.98 2.79 10.35
CA LEU A 280 -16.05 1.90 9.93
C LEU A 280 -15.51 0.55 9.45
N HIS A 281 -14.38 0.55 8.76
CA HIS A 281 -13.66 -0.67 8.39
C HIS A 281 -13.28 -1.48 9.65
N ALA A 282 -12.59 -0.85 10.61
CA ALA A 282 -12.19 -1.51 11.84
C ALA A 282 -13.39 -2.03 12.65
N LEU A 283 -14.46 -1.24 12.78
CA LEU A 283 -15.70 -1.69 13.44
C LEU A 283 -16.38 -2.83 12.69
N SER A 284 -16.34 -2.87 11.36
CA SER A 284 -16.87 -3.98 10.58
C SER A 284 -16.14 -5.29 10.88
N PHE A 285 -14.80 -5.28 10.84
CA PHE A 285 -13.97 -6.43 11.19
C PHE A 285 -14.17 -6.84 12.65
N SER A 286 -14.08 -5.89 13.58
CA SER A 286 -14.23 -6.19 15.00
C SER A 286 -15.61 -6.78 15.31
N SER A 287 -16.69 -6.21 14.77
CA SER A 287 -18.05 -6.75 14.95
C SER A 287 -18.18 -8.16 14.40
N TYR A 288 -17.59 -8.45 13.24
CA TYR A 288 -17.69 -9.77 12.63
C TYR A 288 -17.08 -10.86 13.52
N HIS A 289 -15.85 -10.66 13.97
CA HIS A 289 -15.14 -11.62 14.83
C HIS A 289 -15.71 -11.69 16.25
N LEU A 290 -16.49 -10.69 16.67
CA LEU A 290 -17.27 -10.73 17.92
C LEU A 290 -18.66 -11.38 17.75
N GLY A 291 -18.99 -11.93 16.57
CA GLY A 291 -20.28 -12.56 16.28
C GLY A 291 -21.44 -11.58 16.02
N LYS A 292 -21.16 -10.28 15.92
CA LYS A 292 -22.15 -9.22 15.64
C LYS A 292 -22.30 -9.00 14.14
N HIS A 293 -22.67 -10.04 13.41
CA HIS A 293 -22.63 -10.05 11.93
C HIS A 293 -23.50 -8.95 11.28
N GLU A 294 -24.68 -8.65 11.84
CA GLU A 294 -25.54 -7.59 11.28
C GLU A 294 -24.94 -6.19 11.49
N GLU A 295 -24.32 -5.92 12.65
CA GLU A 295 -23.57 -4.67 12.86
C GLU A 295 -22.38 -4.57 11.91
N SER A 296 -21.66 -5.67 11.70
CA SER A 296 -20.54 -5.73 10.77
C SER A 296 -20.94 -5.32 9.34
N LYS A 297 -22.08 -5.85 8.84
CA LYS A 297 -22.62 -5.50 7.52
C LYS A 297 -23.04 -4.02 7.45
N ILE A 298 -23.62 -3.48 8.52
CA ILE A 298 -23.99 -2.05 8.58
C ILE A 298 -22.76 -1.17 8.44
N TYR A 299 -21.70 -1.45 9.20
CA TYR A 299 -20.44 -0.70 9.12
C TYR A 299 -19.78 -0.85 7.75
N TRP A 300 -19.73 -2.07 7.21
CA TRP A 300 -19.21 -2.35 5.86
C TRP A 300 -19.96 -1.58 4.78
N THR A 301 -21.29 -1.54 4.85
CA THR A 301 -22.12 -0.82 3.88
C THR A 301 -21.88 0.68 4.00
N ARG A 302 -21.77 1.19 5.23
CA ARG A 302 -21.57 2.63 5.47
C ARG A 302 -20.21 3.12 5.00
N MET A 303 -19.15 2.33 5.13
CA MET A 303 -17.80 2.73 4.70
C MET A 303 -17.68 2.90 3.18
N GLN A 304 -18.53 2.20 2.39
CA GLN A 304 -18.53 2.31 0.93
C GLN A 304 -18.79 3.74 0.43
N ASN A 305 -19.46 4.58 1.24
CA ASN A 305 -19.73 5.98 0.91
C ASN A 305 -18.47 6.86 0.90
N PHE A 306 -17.39 6.42 1.55
CA PHE A 306 -16.12 7.14 1.57
C PHE A 306 -15.19 6.65 0.47
N HIS A 307 -15.01 5.34 0.41
CA HIS A 307 -14.17 4.68 -0.58
C HIS A 307 -14.77 3.29 -0.88
N PRO A 308 -15.23 3.03 -2.12
CA PRO A 308 -15.73 1.72 -2.50
C PRO A 308 -14.63 0.65 -2.39
N VAL A 309 -14.96 -0.48 -1.76
CA VAL A 309 -14.08 -1.64 -1.63
C VAL A 309 -14.87 -2.88 -2.05
N ASP A 310 -14.25 -3.72 -2.87
CA ASP A 310 -14.83 -4.99 -3.31
C ASP A 310 -15.24 -5.85 -2.11
N GLU A 311 -16.45 -6.42 -2.17
CA GLU A 311 -17.00 -7.28 -1.11
C GLU A 311 -16.10 -8.48 -0.80
N LYS A 312 -15.27 -8.94 -1.74
CA LYS A 312 -14.30 -10.01 -1.47
C LYS A 312 -13.34 -9.69 -0.32
N PHE A 313 -13.09 -8.40 -0.04
CA PHE A 313 -12.24 -7.98 1.08
C PHE A 313 -12.99 -7.82 2.41
N SER A 314 -14.29 -8.11 2.43
CA SER A 314 -15.08 -8.12 3.67
C SER A 314 -14.60 -9.17 4.67
N PRO A 315 -14.81 -8.96 5.97
CA PRO A 315 -14.35 -9.91 6.97
C PRO A 315 -14.98 -11.30 6.79
N TRP A 316 -16.24 -11.39 6.35
CA TRP A 316 -16.88 -12.69 6.07
C TRP A 316 -16.34 -13.37 4.81
N LYS A 317 -16.03 -12.63 3.74
CA LYS A 317 -15.42 -13.24 2.54
C LYS A 317 -13.99 -13.70 2.80
N LYS A 318 -13.24 -12.96 3.62
CA LYS A 318 -11.93 -13.42 4.10
C LYS A 318 -12.01 -14.70 4.92
N ASP A 319 -12.99 -14.80 5.83
CA ASP A 319 -13.19 -16.01 6.64
C ASP A 319 -13.65 -17.22 5.80
N GLU A 320 -14.57 -17.00 4.86
CA GLU A 320 -14.99 -18.03 3.88
C GLU A 320 -13.79 -18.55 3.06
N ALA A 321 -12.94 -17.65 2.57
CA ALA A 321 -11.73 -18.00 1.83
C ALA A 321 -10.73 -18.77 2.70
N ALA A 322 -10.49 -18.32 3.95
CA ALA A 322 -9.62 -19.01 4.89
C ALA A 322 -10.12 -20.44 5.19
N ALA A 323 -11.43 -20.61 5.40
CA ALA A 323 -12.03 -21.92 5.62
C ALA A 323 -11.89 -22.84 4.40
N GLU A 324 -12.00 -22.30 3.18
CA GLU A 324 -11.78 -23.06 1.95
C GLU A 324 -10.31 -23.49 1.79
N ILE A 325 -9.35 -22.62 2.13
CA ILE A 325 -7.91 -22.94 2.14
C ILE A 325 -7.63 -24.09 3.12
N LEU A 326 -8.09 -23.98 4.37
CA LEU A 326 -7.88 -25.02 5.40
C LEU A 326 -8.56 -26.34 5.02
N LYS A 327 -9.70 -26.28 4.31
CA LYS A 327 -10.34 -27.47 3.77
C LYS A 327 -9.45 -28.16 2.73
N LEU A 328 -8.88 -27.41 1.77
CA LEU A 328 -7.95 -27.99 0.78
C LEU A 328 -6.69 -28.55 1.42
N GLU A 329 -6.13 -27.87 2.42
CA GLU A 329 -5.03 -28.38 3.24
C GLU A 329 -5.36 -29.74 3.84
N SER A 330 -6.49 -29.85 4.53
CA SER A 330 -6.91 -31.08 5.20
C SER A 330 -7.15 -32.24 4.23
N MET A 331 -7.58 -31.94 3.00
CA MET A 331 -7.92 -32.95 1.99
C MET A 331 -6.70 -33.50 1.25
N TYR A 332 -5.71 -32.65 0.96
CA TYR A 332 -4.69 -32.99 -0.02
C TYR A 332 -3.25 -32.78 0.45
N LEU A 333 -2.97 -31.79 1.32
CA LEU A 333 -1.58 -31.51 1.68
C LEU A 333 -0.97 -32.61 2.56
N HIS A 334 -1.79 -33.34 3.30
CA HIS A 334 -1.38 -34.51 4.09
C HIS A 334 -1.28 -35.81 3.28
N ASP A 335 -1.61 -35.78 1.98
CA ASP A 335 -1.57 -36.98 1.14
C ASP A 335 -0.12 -37.35 0.80
N GLU A 336 0.20 -38.65 0.75
CA GLU A 336 1.52 -39.16 0.38
C GLU A 336 1.85 -38.88 -1.10
N ASP A 337 0.83 -38.70 -1.94
CA ASP A 337 0.98 -38.38 -3.36
C ASP A 337 1.35 -36.89 -3.56
N GLN A 338 2.60 -36.65 -3.99
CA GLN A 338 3.12 -35.33 -4.35
C GLN A 338 2.23 -34.60 -5.37
N HIS A 339 1.63 -35.30 -6.32
CA HIS A 339 0.81 -34.66 -7.35
C HIS A 339 -0.51 -34.11 -6.79
N LYS A 340 -1.09 -34.76 -5.77
CA LYS A 340 -2.24 -34.21 -5.04
C LYS A 340 -1.86 -33.00 -4.21
N ARG A 341 -0.68 -33.00 -3.59
CA ARG A 341 -0.17 -31.82 -2.86
C ARG A 341 0.02 -30.64 -3.81
N LEU A 342 0.62 -30.85 -4.99
CA LEU A 342 0.74 -29.83 -6.04
C LEU A 342 -0.63 -29.32 -6.52
N LEU A 343 -1.62 -30.21 -6.67
CA LEU A 343 -2.98 -29.82 -7.01
C LEU A 343 -3.59 -28.92 -5.94
N ALA A 344 -3.44 -29.24 -4.66
CA ALA A 344 -3.94 -28.39 -3.57
C ALA A 344 -3.30 -27.01 -3.61
N LEU A 345 -1.97 -26.92 -3.75
CA LEU A 345 -1.28 -25.63 -3.85
C LEU A 345 -1.81 -24.79 -5.02
N TYR A 346 -2.07 -25.43 -6.17
CA TYR A 346 -2.70 -24.77 -7.30
C TYR A 346 -4.11 -24.27 -6.97
N LEU A 347 -4.97 -25.12 -6.39
CA LEU A 347 -6.35 -24.74 -6.04
C LEU A 347 -6.40 -23.63 -4.98
N ILE A 348 -5.53 -23.69 -3.97
CA ILE A 348 -5.37 -22.63 -2.97
C ILE A 348 -5.01 -21.31 -3.64
N SER A 349 -4.16 -21.33 -4.68
CA SER A 349 -3.82 -20.11 -5.43
C SER A 349 -4.98 -19.49 -6.20
N LYS A 350 -6.11 -20.20 -6.34
CA LYS A 350 -7.34 -19.71 -6.99
C LYS A 350 -8.35 -19.09 -6.02
N ILE A 351 -8.11 -19.21 -4.72
CA ILE A 351 -8.99 -18.65 -3.69
C ILE A 351 -8.74 -17.16 -3.55
N GLU A 352 -9.83 -16.38 -3.53
CA GLU A 352 -9.82 -14.93 -3.40
C GLU A 352 -10.63 -14.51 -2.15
N PRO A 353 -10.19 -13.49 -1.39
CA PRO A 353 -8.98 -12.71 -1.60
C PRO A 353 -7.74 -13.51 -1.20
N ARG A 354 -6.66 -13.36 -1.98
CA ARG A 354 -5.43 -14.14 -1.81
C ARG A 354 -4.81 -13.96 -0.42
N GLU A 355 -4.97 -12.79 0.19
CA GLU A 355 -4.45 -12.44 1.51
C GLU A 355 -5.12 -13.22 2.65
N ALA A 356 -6.21 -13.96 2.39
CA ALA A 356 -6.85 -14.82 3.38
C ALA A 356 -5.93 -15.95 3.88
N ILE A 357 -4.86 -16.27 3.13
CA ILE A 357 -3.84 -17.25 3.55
C ILE A 357 -2.92 -16.73 4.68
N ILE A 358 -2.88 -15.41 4.90
CA ILE A 358 -1.96 -14.80 5.88
C ILE A 358 -2.42 -15.15 7.29
N GLY A 359 -1.49 -15.68 8.10
CA GLY A 359 -1.75 -16.05 9.50
C GLY A 359 -2.45 -17.40 9.69
N LEU A 360 -2.67 -18.17 8.61
CA LEU A 360 -3.16 -19.54 8.71
C LEU A 360 -2.03 -20.52 9.07
N SER A 361 -2.35 -21.57 9.83
CA SER A 361 -1.41 -22.65 10.19
C SER A 361 -0.91 -23.47 8.99
N ILE A 362 -1.48 -23.28 7.81
CA ILE A 362 -1.04 -23.95 6.58
C ILE A 362 0.44 -23.71 6.27
N TRP A 363 1.01 -22.59 6.71
CA TRP A 363 2.43 -22.29 6.52
C TRP A 363 3.32 -23.30 7.23
N ASP A 364 2.95 -23.73 8.45
CA ASP A 364 3.67 -24.75 9.21
C ASP A 364 3.74 -26.07 8.42
N HIS A 365 2.67 -26.42 7.72
CA HIS A 365 2.62 -27.61 6.87
C HIS A 365 3.40 -27.41 5.57
N ILE A 366 3.28 -26.26 4.90
CA ILE A 366 4.06 -25.95 3.69
C ILE A 366 5.56 -26.08 3.98
N GLU A 367 6.02 -25.69 5.17
CA GLU A 367 7.41 -25.84 5.61
C GLU A 367 7.87 -27.29 5.73
N THR A 368 6.96 -28.27 5.93
CA THR A 368 7.32 -29.69 5.98
C THR A 368 7.33 -30.35 4.60
N LEU A 369 6.84 -29.69 3.55
CA LEU A 369 6.81 -30.24 2.19
C LEU A 369 8.22 -30.35 1.57
N ASP A 370 8.34 -31.17 0.53
CA ASP A 370 9.59 -31.30 -0.23
C ASP A 370 9.89 -30.02 -1.05
N ASP A 371 11.15 -29.89 -1.48
CA ASP A 371 11.67 -28.71 -2.19
C ASP A 371 10.87 -28.38 -3.45
N TYR A 372 10.33 -29.38 -4.15
CA TYR A 372 9.60 -29.17 -5.39
C TYR A 372 8.24 -28.47 -5.17
N GLU A 373 7.50 -28.87 -4.14
CA GLU A 373 6.28 -28.20 -3.70
C GLU A 373 6.56 -26.78 -3.18
N LYS A 374 7.61 -26.62 -2.36
CA LYS A 374 8.03 -25.31 -1.85
C LYS A 374 8.37 -24.35 -2.99
N LEU A 375 9.10 -24.82 -4.00
CA LEU A 375 9.37 -24.06 -5.23
C LEU A 375 8.09 -23.68 -5.96
N TYR A 376 7.07 -24.53 -5.94
CA TYR A 376 5.77 -24.21 -6.53
C TYR A 376 5.02 -23.14 -5.74
N VAL A 377 5.06 -23.17 -4.40
CA VAL A 377 4.56 -22.07 -3.55
C VAL A 377 5.27 -20.76 -3.88
N THR A 378 6.59 -20.76 -3.98
CA THR A 378 7.36 -19.57 -4.38
C THR A 378 6.97 -19.08 -5.79
N PHE A 379 6.79 -19.98 -6.75
CA PHE A 379 6.30 -19.64 -8.09
C PHE A 379 4.93 -18.96 -8.02
N LEU A 380 3.98 -19.54 -7.27
CA LEU A 380 2.63 -19.03 -7.17
C LEU A 380 2.60 -17.67 -6.47
N PHE A 381 3.20 -17.55 -5.28
CA PHE A 381 3.01 -16.41 -4.37
C PHE A 381 4.07 -15.32 -4.46
N GLN A 382 5.28 -15.63 -4.94
CA GLN A 382 6.40 -14.67 -5.02
C GLN A 382 6.79 -14.34 -6.46
N GLY A 383 6.13 -14.92 -7.46
CA GLY A 383 6.35 -14.61 -8.88
C GLY A 383 7.67 -15.14 -9.46
N LEU A 384 8.27 -16.14 -8.80
CA LEU A 384 9.47 -16.80 -9.30
C LEU A 384 9.19 -17.50 -10.64
N LYS A 385 10.05 -17.32 -11.64
CA LYS A 385 9.90 -17.97 -12.96
C LYS A 385 10.64 -19.30 -12.99
N LEU A 386 9.90 -20.40 -13.07
CA LEU A 386 10.45 -21.75 -13.17
C LEU A 386 9.96 -22.42 -14.46
N VAL A 387 10.87 -22.97 -15.27
CA VAL A 387 10.54 -23.53 -16.58
C VAL A 387 9.63 -24.76 -16.46
N ARG A 388 10.00 -25.73 -15.63
CA ARG A 388 9.23 -26.98 -15.44
C ARG A 388 7.87 -26.71 -14.79
N LEU A 389 7.87 -26.15 -13.58
CA LEU A 389 6.64 -25.85 -12.84
C LEU A 389 5.75 -24.85 -13.58
N GLY A 390 6.35 -23.87 -14.26
CA GLY A 390 5.61 -22.90 -15.08
C GLY A 390 4.87 -23.57 -16.24
N ARG A 391 5.48 -24.52 -16.95
CA ARG A 391 4.80 -25.27 -18.04
C ARG A 391 3.67 -26.16 -17.50
N MET A 392 3.88 -26.82 -16.36
CA MET A 392 2.81 -27.57 -15.68
C MET A 392 1.64 -26.64 -15.34
N HIS A 393 1.93 -25.50 -14.72
CA HIS A 393 0.95 -24.51 -14.31
C HIS A 393 0.19 -23.93 -15.50
N ILE A 394 0.85 -23.61 -16.61
CA ILE A 394 0.18 -23.16 -17.84
C ILE A 394 -0.89 -24.17 -18.28
N GLY A 395 -0.60 -25.48 -18.25
CA GLY A 395 -1.62 -26.48 -18.59
C GLY A 395 -2.78 -26.53 -17.60
N LEU A 396 -2.52 -26.31 -16.30
CA LEU A 396 -3.58 -26.17 -15.29
C LEU A 396 -4.45 -24.94 -15.54
N GLU A 397 -3.85 -23.79 -15.87
CA GLU A 397 -4.57 -22.57 -16.25
C GLU A 397 -5.46 -22.80 -17.47
N LEU A 398 -4.90 -23.40 -18.53
CA LEU A 398 -5.65 -23.71 -19.75
C LEU A 398 -6.88 -24.59 -19.47
N LEU A 399 -6.75 -25.60 -18.60
CA LEU A 399 -7.89 -26.42 -18.17
C LEU A 399 -8.92 -25.59 -17.39
N TYR A 400 -8.44 -24.78 -16.45
CA TYR A 400 -9.29 -24.00 -15.54
C TYR A 400 -10.09 -22.90 -16.25
N GLU A 401 -9.46 -22.21 -17.20
CA GLU A 401 -10.07 -21.21 -18.09
C GLU A 401 -11.15 -21.84 -18.97
N GLN A 402 -10.91 -23.05 -19.47
CA GLN A 402 -11.88 -23.81 -20.27
C GLN A 402 -12.92 -24.57 -19.44
N SER A 403 -13.05 -24.22 -18.15
CA SER A 403 -14.03 -24.79 -17.21
C SER A 403 -13.85 -26.29 -16.89
N PHE A 404 -12.68 -26.87 -17.12
CA PHE A 404 -12.30 -28.21 -16.65
C PHE A 404 -11.63 -28.11 -15.27
N ARG A 405 -12.46 -27.93 -14.23
CA ARG A 405 -12.00 -27.62 -12.86
C ARG A 405 -12.12 -28.77 -11.87
N ASP A 406 -12.62 -29.92 -12.31
CA ASP A 406 -12.73 -31.10 -11.46
C ASP A 406 -11.36 -31.71 -11.12
N GLU A 407 -11.26 -32.24 -9.90
CA GLU A 407 -10.04 -32.83 -9.34
C GLU A 407 -9.42 -33.86 -10.28
N GLU A 408 -10.23 -34.78 -10.83
CA GLU A 408 -9.76 -35.86 -11.71
C GLU A 408 -9.02 -35.31 -12.93
N THR A 409 -9.59 -34.29 -13.59
CA THR A 409 -9.01 -33.73 -14.81
C THR A 409 -7.73 -32.92 -14.51
N LEU A 410 -7.72 -32.14 -13.43
CA LEU A 410 -6.54 -31.36 -13.07
C LEU A 410 -5.38 -32.27 -12.60
N LEU A 411 -5.68 -33.28 -11.79
CA LEU A 411 -4.69 -34.27 -11.34
C LEU A 411 -4.15 -35.10 -12.51
N MET A 412 -5.02 -35.48 -13.46
CA MET A 412 -4.62 -36.16 -14.69
C MET A 412 -3.55 -35.37 -15.44
N TRP A 413 -3.73 -34.06 -15.59
CA TRP A 413 -2.73 -33.23 -16.26
C TRP A 413 -1.41 -33.19 -15.50
N ILE A 414 -1.43 -33.07 -14.17
CA ILE A 414 -0.20 -33.10 -13.35
C ILE A 414 0.54 -34.42 -13.58
N ASN A 415 -0.16 -35.55 -13.56
CA ASN A 415 0.42 -36.87 -13.83
C ASN A 415 1.06 -36.94 -15.23
N VAL A 416 0.26 -36.65 -16.27
CA VAL A 416 0.72 -36.71 -17.67
C VAL A 416 1.88 -35.75 -17.92
N PHE A 417 1.86 -34.56 -17.32
CA PHE A 417 2.95 -33.59 -17.43
C PHE A 417 4.26 -34.15 -16.86
N HIS A 418 4.22 -34.75 -15.66
CA HIS A 418 5.43 -35.28 -15.02
C HIS A 418 6.01 -36.46 -15.80
N ASP A 419 5.18 -37.38 -16.27
CA ASP A 419 5.59 -38.51 -17.11
C ASP A 419 6.21 -38.04 -18.44
N LEU A 420 5.57 -37.07 -19.11
CA LEU A 420 6.10 -36.44 -20.32
C LEU A 420 7.46 -35.78 -20.07
N TYR A 421 7.57 -35.04 -18.97
CA TYR A 421 8.80 -34.33 -18.62
C TYR A 421 9.92 -35.29 -18.24
N GLU A 422 9.62 -36.40 -17.56
CA GLU A 422 10.62 -37.42 -17.23
C GLU A 422 11.21 -38.05 -18.50
N LYS A 423 10.34 -38.42 -19.46
CA LYS A 423 10.74 -39.08 -20.70
C LYS A 423 11.39 -38.16 -21.72
N HIS A 424 10.83 -36.97 -21.93
CA HIS A 424 11.24 -36.07 -23.01
C HIS A 424 12.07 -34.87 -22.55
N LYS A 425 12.27 -34.71 -21.23
CA LYS A 425 12.99 -33.63 -20.54
C LYS A 425 12.39 -32.24 -20.72
N GLU A 426 11.99 -31.84 -21.93
CA GLU A 426 11.33 -30.57 -22.18
C GLU A 426 10.41 -30.62 -23.42
N PHE A 427 9.30 -29.88 -23.35
CA PHE A 427 8.45 -29.56 -24.49
C PHE A 427 7.85 -28.16 -24.32
N GLU A 428 7.76 -27.40 -25.41
CA GLU A 428 7.29 -26.00 -25.38
C GLU A 428 5.79 -25.85 -25.67
N ASP A 429 5.21 -26.77 -26.43
CA ASP A 429 3.82 -26.70 -26.92
C ASP A 429 2.82 -27.22 -25.87
N VAL A 430 2.69 -26.50 -24.75
CA VAL A 430 1.87 -26.92 -23.60
C VAL A 430 0.40 -27.04 -23.99
N GLU A 431 -0.09 -26.17 -24.85
CA GLU A 431 -1.47 -26.14 -25.35
C GLU A 431 -1.83 -27.46 -26.02
N SER A 432 -0.97 -27.94 -26.94
CA SER A 432 -1.23 -29.19 -27.65
C SER A 432 -1.13 -30.41 -26.74
N HIS A 433 -0.23 -30.41 -25.76
CA HIS A 433 -0.09 -31.54 -24.83
C HIS A 433 -1.23 -31.58 -23.82
N THR A 434 -1.71 -30.42 -23.34
CA THR A 434 -2.87 -30.33 -22.45
C THR A 434 -4.13 -30.81 -23.15
N ALA A 435 -4.36 -30.34 -24.38
CA ALA A 435 -5.47 -30.80 -25.23
C ALA A 435 -5.37 -32.31 -25.55
N ALA A 436 -4.17 -32.82 -25.80
CA ALA A 436 -3.94 -34.23 -26.07
C ALA A 436 -4.19 -35.11 -24.84
N ALA A 437 -3.77 -34.67 -23.66
CA ALA A 437 -4.02 -35.35 -22.40
C ALA A 437 -5.53 -35.46 -22.14
N LEU A 438 -6.26 -34.35 -22.29
CA LEU A 438 -7.71 -34.32 -22.12
C LEU A 438 -8.46 -35.17 -23.16
N TYR A 439 -7.94 -35.27 -24.39
CA TYR A 439 -8.49 -36.16 -25.41
C TYR A 439 -8.33 -37.65 -25.04
N LEU A 440 -7.17 -38.02 -24.48
CA LEU A 440 -6.87 -39.40 -24.10
C LEU A 440 -7.57 -39.82 -22.81
N TYR A 441 -7.76 -38.88 -21.88
CA TYR A 441 -8.40 -39.09 -20.59
C TYR A 441 -9.62 -38.15 -20.43
N PRO A 442 -10.74 -38.42 -21.12
CA PRO A 442 -11.86 -37.48 -21.19
C PRO A 442 -12.77 -37.46 -19.95
N SER A 443 -12.55 -38.33 -18.96
CA SER A 443 -13.40 -38.52 -17.76
C SER A 443 -14.90 -38.51 -18.07
N GLY A 444 -15.33 -39.37 -18.99
CA GLY A 444 -16.73 -39.51 -19.41
C GLY A 444 -17.25 -38.48 -20.40
N ARG A 445 -16.46 -37.45 -20.75
CA ARG A 445 -16.85 -36.41 -21.72
C ARG A 445 -16.70 -36.90 -23.16
N ARG A 446 -17.53 -36.37 -24.06
CA ARG A 446 -17.40 -36.62 -25.51
C ARG A 446 -16.61 -35.51 -26.17
N LEU A 447 -15.31 -35.71 -26.29
CA LEU A 447 -14.39 -34.70 -26.84
C LEU A 447 -13.93 -35.08 -28.24
N THR A 448 -13.93 -34.12 -29.15
CA THR A 448 -13.43 -34.31 -30.52
C THR A 448 -12.09 -33.61 -30.69
N LYS A 449 -11.20 -34.16 -31.52
CA LYS A 449 -9.90 -33.55 -31.83
C LYS A 449 -10.05 -32.14 -32.41
N LYS A 450 -11.07 -31.92 -33.26
CA LYS A 450 -11.34 -30.61 -33.84
C LYS A 450 -11.77 -29.60 -32.78
N GLY A 451 -12.69 -29.99 -31.90
CA GLY A 451 -13.16 -29.14 -30.81
C GLY A 451 -12.04 -28.78 -29.82
N LEU A 452 -11.21 -29.76 -29.44
CA LEU A 452 -10.07 -29.51 -28.54
C LEU A 452 -8.98 -28.65 -29.20
N ALA A 453 -8.73 -28.83 -30.50
CA ALA A 453 -7.78 -27.97 -31.21
C ALA A 453 -8.24 -26.49 -31.20
N GLU A 454 -9.54 -26.26 -31.40
CA GLU A 454 -10.12 -24.92 -31.32
C GLU A 454 -10.08 -24.35 -29.89
N LEU A 455 -10.47 -25.16 -28.90
CA LEU A 455 -10.55 -24.76 -27.50
C LEU A 455 -9.20 -24.35 -26.90
N PHE A 456 -8.14 -25.08 -27.25
CA PHE A 456 -6.78 -24.83 -26.75
C PHE A 456 -5.91 -24.04 -27.75
N ASN A 457 -6.51 -23.41 -28.76
CA ASN A 457 -5.80 -22.60 -29.77
C ASN A 457 -4.60 -23.33 -30.42
N THR A 458 -4.79 -24.58 -30.80
CA THR A 458 -3.80 -25.40 -31.50
C THR A 458 -4.34 -25.95 -32.83
N THR A 459 -3.55 -26.75 -33.53
CA THR A 459 -3.96 -27.43 -34.77
C THR A 459 -4.17 -28.91 -34.54
N VAL A 460 -5.08 -29.53 -35.29
CA VAL A 460 -5.27 -30.99 -35.25
C VAL A 460 -3.97 -31.75 -35.54
N TYR A 461 -3.09 -31.18 -36.38
CA TYR A 461 -1.76 -31.74 -36.64
C TYR A 461 -0.87 -31.77 -35.39
N ARG A 462 -0.72 -30.63 -34.70
CA ARG A 462 0.07 -30.55 -33.45
C ARG A 462 -0.54 -31.40 -32.35
N LEU A 463 -1.86 -31.39 -32.21
CA LEU A 463 -2.60 -32.25 -31.29
C LEU A 463 -2.30 -33.74 -31.53
N ASN A 464 -2.35 -34.22 -32.78
CA ASN A 464 -2.03 -35.62 -33.08
C ASN A 464 -0.57 -35.96 -32.71
N LYS A 465 0.37 -35.07 -33.00
CA LYS A 465 1.78 -35.26 -32.61
C LYS A 465 1.94 -35.32 -31.09
N ALA A 466 1.20 -34.51 -30.34
CA ALA A 466 1.21 -34.54 -28.88
C ALA A 466 0.55 -35.82 -28.33
N ILE A 467 -0.56 -36.29 -28.93
CA ILE A 467 -1.19 -37.59 -28.61
C ILE A 467 -0.18 -38.72 -28.79
N ASP A 468 0.54 -38.75 -29.89
CA ASP A 468 1.52 -39.81 -30.18
C ASP A 468 2.69 -39.80 -29.17
N ARG A 469 3.05 -38.62 -28.64
CA ARG A 469 4.03 -38.50 -27.56
C ARG A 469 3.48 -39.01 -26.23
N ILE A 470 2.27 -38.63 -25.84
CA ILE A 470 1.65 -39.11 -24.59
C ILE A 470 1.43 -40.63 -24.62
N LYS A 471 1.17 -41.23 -25.78
CA LYS A 471 1.06 -42.69 -25.88
C LYS A 471 2.39 -43.44 -25.67
N GLN A 472 3.52 -42.73 -25.68
CA GLN A 472 4.82 -43.35 -25.50
C GLN A 472 5.25 -43.39 -24.04
N ILE A 473 4.74 -42.50 -23.18
CA ILE A 473 5.11 -42.47 -21.75
C ILE A 473 4.58 -43.68 -20.99
#